data_AF-A0A917DPI7-F1
#
_entry.id   AF-A0A917DPI7-F1
#
_cell.length_a   1.000
_cell.length_b   1.000
_cell.length_c   1.000
_cell.angle_alpha   90.00
_cell.angle_beta   90.00
_cell.angle_gamma   90.00
#
_symmetry.space_group_name_H-M   'P 1'
#
loop_
_entity.id
_entity.type
_entity.pdbx_description
1 polymer ?
#
loop_
_entity_poly.entity_id
_entity_poly.type
_entity_poly.pdbx_seq_one_letter_code
_entity_poly.pdbx_strand_id
1 'polypeptide(L)'
;MNSDGSIAGIWGAMSDVDGKFDRWKNEGKYLARCEVSDDAEAPNGWVKWSIPSFKYVVVKCNQNSYKEIFNHIIEKYLPDHAYTLVGAVQEFYDPKDNNGELSLFFPIEKI
;
A
#
# COMPACT_ATOMS: atom_id res chain seq x y z
N MET A 1 -11.27 10.10 5.84
CA MET A 1 -11.59 10.63 7.18
C MET A 1 -12.70 9.80 7.77
N ASN A 2 -12.57 9.41 9.03
CA ASN A 2 -13.65 8.77 9.77
C ASN A 2 -14.76 9.79 10.06
N SER A 3 -15.94 9.31 10.46
CA SER A 3 -17.11 10.16 10.76
C SER A 3 -16.86 11.19 11.87
N ASP A 4 -15.85 10.97 12.70
CA ASP A 4 -15.41 11.87 13.79
C ASP A 4 -14.34 12.90 13.34
N GLY A 5 -13.99 12.93 12.05
CA GLY A 5 -12.96 13.83 11.50
C GLY A 5 -11.52 13.33 11.68
N SER A 6 -11.31 12.16 12.29
CA SER A 6 -9.98 11.56 12.38
C SER A 6 -9.49 10.99 11.04
N ILE A 7 -8.17 10.85 10.90
CA ILE A 7 -7.55 10.23 9.72
C ILE A 7 -7.97 8.76 9.68
N ALA A 8 -8.47 8.31 8.53
CA ALA A 8 -8.92 6.93 8.35
C ALA A 8 -7.74 5.98 8.12
N GLY A 9 -6.73 6.43 7.37
CA GLY A 9 -5.56 5.65 7.01
C GLY A 9 -4.46 6.52 6.43
N ILE A 10 -3.21 6.19 6.70
CA ILE A 10 -2.04 6.80 6.06
C ILE A 10 -1.39 5.72 5.19
N TRP A 11 -1.05 6.09 3.97
CA TRP A 11 -0.62 5.12 2.96
C TRP A 11 0.72 5.53 2.33
N GLY A 12 1.69 4.63 2.38
CA GLY A 12 2.91 4.67 1.58
C GLY A 12 2.65 3.91 0.29
N ALA A 13 2.02 4.59 -0.67
CA ALA A 13 1.44 3.89 -1.80
C ALA A 13 2.33 4.00 -3.05
N MET A 14 2.82 2.85 -3.49
CA MET A 14 3.80 2.71 -4.56
C MET A 14 3.10 2.51 -5.91
N SER A 15 3.69 3.03 -6.98
CA SER A 15 3.21 2.83 -8.35
C SER A 15 4.35 2.83 -9.36
N ASP A 16 4.15 2.23 -10.53
CA ASP A 16 4.96 2.51 -11.70
C ASP A 16 4.92 4.01 -12.08
N VAL A 17 5.83 4.42 -12.97
CA VAL A 17 6.00 5.82 -13.37
C VAL A 17 4.77 6.43 -14.03
N ASP A 18 3.87 5.64 -14.63
CA ASP A 18 2.64 6.15 -15.24
C ASP A 18 1.49 6.31 -14.24
N GLY A 19 1.66 5.88 -12.99
CA GLY A 19 0.58 5.94 -11.99
C GLY A 19 -0.46 4.81 -12.13
N LYS A 20 -0.13 3.69 -12.79
CA LYS A 20 -1.05 2.55 -13.02
C LYS A 20 -1.03 1.52 -11.89
N PHE A 21 -0.22 1.74 -10.86
CA PHE A 21 0.00 0.82 -9.73
C PHE A 21 0.55 -0.54 -10.16
N ASP A 22 1.19 -0.60 -11.33
CA ASP A 22 1.92 -1.77 -11.77
C ASP A 22 3.24 -1.88 -10.98
N ARG A 23 3.87 -3.05 -11.05
CA ARG A 23 5.14 -3.33 -10.36
C ARG A 23 6.22 -2.35 -10.77
N TRP A 24 7.05 -1.96 -9.80
CA TRP A 24 8.29 -1.26 -10.08
C TRP A 24 9.21 -2.12 -10.94
N LYS A 25 9.86 -1.49 -11.90
CA LYS A 25 10.89 -2.10 -12.75
C LYS A 25 12.24 -1.52 -12.34
N ASN A 26 12.83 -0.67 -13.18
CA ASN A 26 14.06 0.06 -12.86
C ASN A 26 13.78 1.30 -11.97
N GLU A 27 12.57 1.85 -12.08
CA GLU A 27 12.13 3.04 -11.36
C GLU A 27 10.64 2.92 -11.02
N GLY A 28 10.20 3.77 -10.10
CA GLY A 28 8.83 3.83 -9.61
C GLY A 28 8.58 5.08 -8.79
N LYS A 29 7.32 5.33 -8.47
CA LYS A 29 6.85 6.47 -7.66
C LYS A 29 6.46 5.98 -6.28
N TYR A 30 6.98 6.63 -5.25
CA TYR A 30 6.49 6.52 -3.88
C TYR A 30 5.58 7.71 -3.59
N LEU A 31 4.31 7.45 -3.26
CA LEU A 31 3.30 8.49 -3.04
C LEU A 31 2.74 8.37 -1.63
N ALA A 32 3.09 9.33 -0.76
CA ALA A 32 2.51 9.47 0.57
C ALA A 32 1.07 9.99 0.45
N ARG A 33 0.11 9.30 1.07
CA ARG A 33 -1.33 9.55 0.91
C ARG A 33 -2.10 9.43 2.22
N CYS A 34 -3.28 10.03 2.24
CA CYS A 34 -4.27 9.92 3.31
C CYS A 34 -5.57 9.36 2.71
N GLU A 35 -6.19 8.43 3.42
CA GLU A 35 -7.46 7.82 3.02
C GLU A 35 -8.63 8.76 3.28
N VAL A 36 -9.44 8.95 2.25
CA VAL A 36 -10.58 9.88 2.23
C VAL A 36 -11.80 9.21 1.63
N SER A 37 -12.98 9.74 1.94
CA SER A 37 -14.23 9.31 1.34
C SER A 37 -14.32 9.72 -0.14
N ASP A 38 -15.17 9.05 -0.89
CA ASP A 38 -15.34 9.27 -2.33
C ASP A 38 -15.88 10.66 -2.69
N ASP A 39 -16.53 11.34 -1.75
CA ASP A 39 -17.04 12.71 -1.88
C ASP A 39 -16.05 13.79 -1.43
N ALA A 40 -14.91 13.42 -0.83
CA ALA A 40 -13.92 14.40 -0.38
C ALA A 40 -13.29 15.19 -1.55
N GLU A 41 -13.15 16.51 -1.39
CA GLU A 41 -12.45 17.38 -2.32
C GLU A 41 -10.96 17.51 -1.94
N ALA A 42 -10.08 17.48 -2.95
CA ALA A 42 -8.64 17.65 -2.72
C ALA A 42 -8.31 19.11 -2.38
N PRO A 43 -7.55 19.38 -1.30
CA PRO A 43 -7.04 20.72 -1.03
C PRO A 43 -6.12 21.22 -2.16
N ASN A 44 -5.87 22.53 -2.20
CA ASN A 44 -4.92 23.10 -3.16
C ASN A 44 -3.53 22.44 -3.01
N GLY A 45 -2.93 22.04 -4.12
CA GLY A 45 -1.65 21.32 -4.16
C GLY A 45 -1.76 19.80 -3.92
N TRP A 46 -2.95 19.27 -3.64
CA TRP A 46 -3.20 17.83 -3.53
C TRP A 46 -3.92 17.31 -4.75
N VAL A 47 -3.75 16.01 -5.01
CA VAL A 47 -4.48 15.29 -6.05
C VAL A 47 -5.21 14.12 -5.40
N LYS A 48 -6.50 13.99 -5.69
CA LYS A 48 -7.29 12.82 -5.32
C LYS A 48 -7.17 11.77 -6.41
N TRP A 49 -6.91 10.53 -6.00
CA TRP A 49 -6.86 9.37 -6.89
C TRP A 49 -7.68 8.23 -6.31
N SER A 50 -8.29 7.44 -7.18
CA SER A 50 -8.83 6.13 -6.84
C SER A 50 -7.75 5.07 -7.11
N ILE A 51 -7.44 4.26 -6.10
CA ILE A 51 -6.53 3.12 -6.26
C ILE A 51 -7.34 1.95 -6.82
N PRO A 52 -6.88 1.26 -7.87
CA PRO A 52 -7.58 0.09 -8.39
C PRO A 52 -7.69 -1.00 -7.32
N SER A 53 -8.77 -1.79 -7.38
CA SER A 53 -8.99 -2.88 -6.45
C SER A 53 -8.12 -4.09 -6.80
N PHE A 54 -7.52 -4.70 -5.78
CA PHE A 54 -6.79 -5.95 -5.91
C PHE A 54 -7.16 -6.88 -4.77
N LYS A 55 -6.89 -8.16 -4.97
CA LYS A 55 -6.75 -9.12 -3.88
C LYS A 55 -5.32 -9.04 -3.35
N TYR A 56 -5.17 -9.03 -2.02
CA TYR A 56 -3.87 -8.87 -1.38
C TYR A 56 -3.53 -10.03 -0.45
N VAL A 57 -2.24 -10.35 -0.37
CA VAL A 57 -1.64 -10.93 0.84
C VAL A 57 -1.22 -9.77 1.73
N VAL A 58 -1.61 -9.80 3.02
CA VAL A 58 -1.33 -8.72 3.97
C VAL A 58 -0.53 -9.26 5.14
N VAL A 59 0.55 -8.58 5.51
CA VAL A 59 1.39 -8.94 6.64
C VAL A 59 1.78 -7.70 7.43
N LYS A 60 1.77 -7.80 8.76
CA LYS A 60 2.26 -6.74 9.65
C LYS A 60 3.77 -6.83 9.84
N CYS A 61 4.44 -5.69 9.88
CA CYS A 61 5.85 -5.58 10.20
C CYS A 61 6.12 -4.25 10.94
N ASN A 62 7.40 -4.01 11.25
CA ASN A 62 7.90 -2.72 11.70
C ASN A 62 9.20 -2.40 10.95
N GLN A 63 9.82 -1.26 11.24
CA GLN A 63 11.04 -0.83 10.55
C GLN A 63 12.19 -1.86 10.63
N ASN A 64 12.31 -2.58 11.74
CA ASN A 64 13.38 -3.58 11.93
C ASN A 64 13.12 -4.86 11.13
N SER A 65 11.86 -5.30 11.04
CA SER A 65 11.49 -6.55 10.36
C SER A 65 11.09 -6.35 8.89
N TYR A 66 10.93 -5.11 8.43
CA TYR A 66 10.42 -4.76 7.11
C TYR A 66 11.12 -5.55 5.99
N LYS A 67 12.45 -5.45 5.92
CA LYS A 67 13.23 -6.04 4.82
C LYS A 67 13.14 -7.56 4.81
N GLU A 68 13.23 -8.17 5.98
CA GLU A 68 13.16 -9.62 6.14
C GLU A 68 11.78 -10.15 5.72
N ILE A 69 10.71 -9.54 6.24
CA ILE A 69 9.33 -9.92 5.93
C ILE A 69 9.02 -9.70 4.45
N PHE A 70 9.42 -8.55 3.89
CA PHE A 70 9.20 -8.26 2.47
C PHE A 70 9.84 -9.33 1.58
N ASN A 71 11.12 -9.63 1.81
CA ASN A 71 11.83 -10.65 1.04
C ASN A 71 11.22 -12.03 1.25
N HIS A 72 10.86 -12.39 2.49
CA HIS A 72 10.21 -13.67 2.77
C HIS A 72 8.90 -13.85 2.00
N ILE A 73 8.06 -12.81 1.93
CA ILE A 73 6.80 -12.89 1.19
C ILE A 73 7.07 -13.08 -0.31
N ILE A 74 7.95 -12.27 -0.89
CA ILE A 74 8.24 -12.28 -2.33
C ILE A 74 8.95 -13.57 -2.77
N GLU A 75 9.98 -13.99 -2.04
CA GLU A 75 10.88 -15.06 -2.45
C GLU A 75 10.39 -16.46 -2.03
N LYS A 76 9.53 -16.54 -1.02
CA LYS A 76 9.07 -17.83 -0.47
C LYS A 76 7.56 -17.96 -0.43
N TYR A 77 6.86 -17.09 0.30
CA TYR A 77 5.42 -17.27 0.55
C TYR A 77 4.60 -17.26 -0.74
N LEU A 78 4.81 -16.28 -1.63
CA LEU A 78 4.04 -16.18 -2.88
C LEU A 78 4.30 -17.40 -3.79
N PRO A 79 5.55 -17.81 -4.10
CA PRO A 79 5.82 -19.01 -4.87
C PRO A 79 5.25 -20.29 -4.26
N ASP A 80 5.39 -20.51 -2.95
CA ASP A 80 4.91 -21.70 -2.25
C ASP A 80 3.38 -21.87 -2.37
N HIS A 81 2.66 -20.77 -2.56
CA HIS A 81 1.20 -20.74 -2.73
C HIS A 81 0.76 -20.51 -4.19
N ALA A 82 1.68 -20.61 -5.16
CA ALA A 82 1.43 -20.36 -6.58
C ALA A 82 0.83 -18.97 -6.88
N TYR A 83 1.12 -17.97 -6.05
CA TYR A 83 0.76 -16.58 -6.29
C TYR A 83 1.87 -15.84 -7.03
N THR A 84 1.48 -14.85 -7.83
CA THR A 84 2.39 -13.92 -8.48
C THR A 84 2.03 -12.50 -8.06
N LEU A 85 3.04 -11.66 -7.85
CA LEU A 85 2.82 -10.24 -7.62
C LEU A 85 2.32 -9.58 -8.93
N VAL A 86 1.16 -8.92 -8.90
CA VAL A 86 0.51 -8.31 -10.10
C VAL A 86 0.47 -6.77 -10.07
N GLY A 87 1.01 -6.15 -9.02
CA GLY A 87 1.04 -4.71 -8.84
C GLY A 87 2.12 -4.27 -7.85
N ALA A 88 2.22 -2.97 -7.60
CA ALA A 88 3.12 -2.43 -6.58
C ALA A 88 2.63 -2.76 -5.16
N VAL A 89 3.56 -3.07 -4.25
CA VAL A 89 3.25 -3.30 -2.83
C VAL A 89 2.85 -1.98 -2.18
N GLN A 90 1.86 -2.00 -1.31
CA GLN A 90 1.39 -0.80 -0.61
C GLN A 90 1.69 -0.91 0.88
N GLU A 91 2.01 0.21 1.51
CA GLU A 91 2.20 0.32 2.96
C GLU A 91 0.98 1.00 3.58
N PHE A 92 0.44 0.40 4.62
CA PHE A 92 -0.58 1.00 5.46
C PHE A 92 -0.03 1.29 6.85
N TYR A 93 -0.18 2.54 7.26
CA TYR A 93 0.12 3.02 8.60
C TYR A 93 -1.20 3.33 9.28
N ASP A 94 -1.54 2.56 10.31
CA ASP A 94 -2.70 2.82 11.14
C ASP A 94 -2.44 4.12 11.93
N PRO A 95 -3.24 5.19 11.76
CA PRO A 95 -3.07 6.44 12.50
C PRO A 95 -3.15 6.28 14.02
N LYS A 96 -3.69 5.16 14.51
CA LYS A 96 -3.79 4.84 15.94
C LYS A 96 -2.62 4.01 16.44
N ASP A 97 -1.76 3.51 15.55
CA ASP A 97 -0.57 2.77 15.97
C ASP A 97 0.44 3.70 16.65
N ASN A 98 0.96 3.24 17.80
CA ASN A 98 1.99 3.95 18.56
C ASN A 98 3.25 3.10 18.74
N ASN A 99 3.31 1.94 18.07
CA ASN A 99 4.39 0.96 18.21
C ASN A 99 5.36 0.97 17.02
N GLY A 100 5.08 1.79 15.99
CA GLY A 100 5.87 1.84 14.76
C GLY A 100 5.60 0.65 13.83
N GLU A 101 4.41 0.05 13.94
CA GLU A 101 3.96 -1.03 13.08
C GLU A 101 3.33 -0.49 11.79
N LEU A 102 3.46 -1.27 10.72
CA LEU A 102 2.78 -1.04 9.46
C LEU A 102 2.32 -2.37 8.86
N SER A 103 1.40 -2.32 7.91
CA SER A 103 0.99 -3.48 7.13
C SER A 103 1.46 -3.35 5.68
N LEU A 104 2.03 -4.42 5.14
CA LEU A 104 2.42 -4.54 3.74
C LEU A 104 1.34 -5.29 2.97
N PHE A 105 0.87 -4.69 1.88
CA PHE A 105 -0.18 -5.21 1.01
C PHE A 105 0.44 -5.65 -0.31
N PHE A 106 0.54 -6.96 -0.53
CA PHE A 106 1.10 -7.56 -1.74
C PHE A 106 -0.03 -7.94 -2.71
N PRO A 107 -0.24 -7.19 -3.82
CA PRO A 107 -1.32 -7.48 -4.76
C PRO A 107 -1.04 -8.78 -5.55
N ILE A 108 -1.98 -9.72 -5.50
CA ILE A 108 -1.88 -11.03 -6.14
C ILE A 108 -2.89 -11.25 -7.28
N GLU A 109 -3.93 -10.42 -7.37
CA GLU A 109 -4.96 -10.50 -8.42
C GLU A 109 -5.61 -9.12 -8.62
N LYS A 110 -5.84 -8.71 -9.88
CA LYS A 110 -6.62 -7.49 -10.22
C LYS A 110 -8.12 -7.85 -10.22
N ILE A 111 -8.95 -6.98 -9.66
CA ILE A 111 -10.43 -7.14 -9.60
C ILE A 111 -11.08 -6.27 -10.66
#